data_AF-A0A9W5T8Z5-F1
#
_entry.id   AF-A0A9W5T8Z5-F1
#
_cell.length_a   1.000
_cell.length_b   1.000
_cell.length_c   1.000
_cell.angle_alpha   90.00
_cell.angle_beta   90.00
_cell.angle_gamma   90.00
#
_symmetry.space_group_name_H-M   'P 1'
#
loop_
_entity.id
_entity.type
_entity.pdbx_description
1 polymer ?
#
loop_
_entity_poly.entity_id
_entity_poly.type
_entity_poly.pdbx_seq_one_letter_code
_entity_poly.pdbx_strand_id
1 'polypeptide(L)'
;MQWESRFAEAFLCCDSQKTGHIMGPDCAKIYQSLGLGLSREQCNSCPAMNKDQFVQYGMKLVNDLPQDGGLQKLFDAIKNPQSNSIGTAELKEVMTLMKNRSPQELEEALKIMDPKNSGRIDFQSFVNVFTQ
;
A
#
# COMPACT_ATOMS: atom_id res chain seq x y z
N MET A 1 -3.95 -4.95 -18.65
CA MET A 1 -4.92 -4.28 -19.54
C MET A 1 -5.94 -3.40 -18.80
N GLN A 2 -6.60 -3.83 -17.69
CA GLN A 2 -7.52 -2.92 -16.97
C GLN A 2 -6.85 -1.65 -16.39
N TRP A 3 -5.64 -1.77 -15.84
CA TRP A 3 -4.93 -0.64 -15.24
C TRP A 3 -4.49 0.41 -16.27
N GLU A 4 -4.04 0.01 -17.46
CA GLU A 4 -3.70 0.95 -18.55
C GLU A 4 -4.89 1.84 -18.93
N SER A 5 -6.08 1.24 -19.08
CA SER A 5 -7.31 2.00 -19.36
C SER A 5 -7.64 2.96 -18.24
N ARG A 6 -7.55 2.52 -16.98
CA ARG A 6 -7.77 3.38 -15.80
C ARG A 6 -6.83 4.58 -15.76
N PHE A 7 -5.54 4.37 -16.03
CA PHE A 7 -4.57 5.47 -16.08
C PHE A 7 -4.84 6.41 -17.25
N ALA A 8 -5.15 5.87 -18.43
CA ALA A 8 -5.48 6.68 -19.59
C ALA A 8 -6.74 7.54 -19.36
N GLU A 9 -7.78 6.99 -18.76
CA GLU A 9 -9.00 7.72 -18.40
C GLU A 9 -8.74 8.78 -17.33
N ALA A 10 -7.98 8.43 -16.29
CA ALA A 10 -7.66 9.37 -15.22
C ALA A 10 -6.78 10.53 -15.70
N PHE A 11 -5.85 10.26 -16.63
CA PHE A 11 -5.07 11.29 -17.32
C PHE A 11 -5.99 12.24 -18.09
N LEU A 12 -6.93 11.72 -18.89
CA LEU A 12 -7.86 12.53 -19.68
C LEU A 12 -8.81 13.37 -18.81
N CYS A 13 -9.20 12.86 -17.65
CA CYS A 13 -10.01 13.60 -16.68
C CYS A 13 -9.26 14.82 -16.13
N CYS A 14 -7.96 14.69 -15.90
CA CYS A 14 -7.12 15.79 -15.41
C CYS A 14 -6.70 16.76 -16.51
N ASP A 15 -6.35 16.24 -17.70
CA ASP A 15 -5.97 17.02 -18.88
C ASP A 15 -7.18 17.56 -19.67
N SER A 16 -8.09 18.24 -18.96
CA SER A 16 -9.27 18.89 -19.56
C SER A 16 -8.89 19.96 -20.61
N GLN A 17 -7.69 20.52 -20.49
CA GLN A 17 -7.15 21.54 -21.39
C GLN A 17 -6.44 20.95 -22.62
N LYS A 18 -6.29 19.62 -22.70
CA LYS A 18 -5.56 18.91 -23.77
C LYS A 18 -4.13 19.45 -23.96
N THR A 19 -3.45 19.79 -22.87
CA THR A 19 -2.04 20.18 -22.86
C THR A 19 -1.13 19.03 -23.28
N GLY A 20 -1.64 17.79 -23.23
CA GLY A 20 -0.90 16.57 -23.56
C GLY A 20 0.12 16.18 -22.50
N HIS A 21 0.21 16.95 -21.41
CA HIS A 21 1.17 16.76 -20.32
C HIS A 21 0.53 17.15 -18.99
N ILE A 22 0.73 16.32 -17.97
CA ILE A 22 0.35 16.63 -16.59
C ILE A 22 1.60 16.96 -15.77
N MET A 23 1.46 17.89 -14.82
CA MET A 23 2.55 18.24 -13.90
C MET A 23 2.60 17.26 -12.73
N GLY A 24 3.79 17.10 -12.14
CA GLY A 24 4.02 16.17 -11.03
C GLY A 24 3.04 16.24 -9.86
N PRO A 25 2.64 17.43 -9.37
CA PRO A 25 1.66 17.52 -8.28
C PRO A 25 0.28 16.96 -8.63
N ASP A 26 -0.16 17.10 -9.88
CA ASP A 26 -1.46 16.59 -10.32
C ASP A 26 -1.39 15.09 -10.62
N CYS A 27 -0.27 14.64 -11.19
CA CYS A 27 0.06 13.23 -11.34
C CYS A 27 -0.06 12.46 -10.02
N ALA A 28 0.52 13.00 -8.93
CA ALA A 28 0.43 12.38 -7.61
C ALA A 28 -1.00 12.30 -7.07
N LYS A 29 -1.82 13.34 -7.27
CA LYS A 29 -3.25 13.32 -6.88
C LYS A 29 -4.03 12.25 -7.65
N ILE A 30 -3.74 12.09 -8.94
CA ILE A 30 -4.40 11.06 -9.76
C ILE A 30 -4.05 9.67 -9.23
N TYR A 31 -2.76 9.37 -9.01
CA TYR A 31 -2.35 8.08 -8.47
C TYR A 31 -2.95 7.82 -7.09
N GLN A 32 -2.95 8.83 -6.22
CA GLN A 32 -3.59 8.73 -4.91
C GLN A 32 -5.09 8.42 -5.03
N SER A 33 -5.79 9.05 -5.97
CA SER A 33 -7.22 8.79 -6.24
C SER A 33 -7.48 7.38 -6.77
N LEU A 34 -6.47 6.74 -7.36
CA LEU A 34 -6.50 5.35 -7.82
C LEU A 34 -6.03 4.34 -6.75
N GLY A 35 -5.74 4.81 -5.52
CA GLY A 35 -5.23 3.97 -4.43
C GLY A 35 -3.72 3.73 -4.47
N LEU A 36 -2.99 4.42 -5.34
CA LEU A 36 -1.55 4.31 -5.50
C LEU A 36 -0.89 5.51 -4.79
N GLY A 37 -0.58 5.32 -3.51
CA GLY A 37 0.12 6.33 -2.73
C GLY A 37 1.57 6.48 -3.21
N LEU A 38 1.91 7.65 -3.75
CA LEU A 38 3.31 8.00 -4.01
C LEU A 38 4.01 8.45 -2.72
N SER A 39 5.29 8.10 -2.57
CA SER A 39 6.12 8.68 -1.53
C SER A 39 6.31 10.18 -1.77
N ARG A 40 6.67 10.91 -0.70
CA ARG A 40 6.92 12.36 -0.79
C ARG A 40 8.04 12.68 -1.79
N GLU A 41 9.05 11.83 -1.88
CA GLU A 41 10.15 11.95 -2.83
C GLU A 41 9.67 11.73 -4.27
N GLN A 42 8.88 10.67 -4.51
CA GLN A 42 8.30 10.41 -5.83
C GLN A 42 7.43 11.58 -6.30
N CYS A 43 6.59 12.14 -5.43
CA CYS A 43 5.76 13.30 -5.73
C CYS A 43 6.58 14.55 -6.08
N ASN A 44 7.64 14.83 -5.31
CA ASN A 44 8.52 15.98 -5.55
C ASN A 44 9.40 15.83 -6.80
N SER A 45 9.76 14.60 -7.15
CA SER A 45 10.59 14.30 -8.32
C SER A 45 9.80 13.99 -9.57
N CYS A 46 8.45 14.00 -9.55
CA CYS A 46 7.64 13.77 -10.73
C CYS A 46 7.83 14.92 -11.75
N PRO A 47 8.46 14.69 -12.92
CA PRO A 47 8.54 15.68 -13.97
C PRO A 47 7.17 15.85 -14.66
N ALA A 48 7.06 16.81 -15.58
CA ALA A 48 5.91 16.84 -16.48
C ALA A 48 5.91 15.56 -17.33
N MET A 49 4.79 14.83 -17.35
CA MET A 49 4.67 13.53 -18.00
C MET A 49 3.57 13.60 -19.06
N ASN A 50 3.84 13.04 -20.24
CA ASN A 50 2.80 12.81 -21.23
C ASN A 50 1.97 11.56 -20.88
N LYS A 51 0.89 11.32 -21.64
CA LYS A 51 -0.01 10.17 -21.43
C LYS A 51 0.73 8.83 -21.35
N ASP A 52 1.67 8.61 -22.25
CA ASP A 52 2.41 7.35 -22.34
C ASP A 52 3.29 7.14 -21.11
N GLN A 53 4.07 8.17 -20.74
CA GLN A 53 4.92 8.18 -19.56
C GLN A 53 4.12 7.99 -18.27
N PHE A 54 2.94 8.61 -18.17
CA PHE A 54 2.03 8.44 -17.05
C PHE A 54 1.54 6.99 -16.94
N VAL A 55 1.03 6.42 -18.03
CA VAL A 55 0.55 5.03 -18.03
C VAL A 55 1.68 4.06 -17.69
N GLN A 56 2.86 4.23 -18.27
CA GLN A 56 4.03 3.39 -17.99
C GLN A 56 4.47 3.47 -16.52
N TYR A 57 4.50 4.67 -15.94
CA TYR A 57 4.85 4.86 -14.54
C TYR A 57 3.80 4.25 -13.60
N GLY A 58 2.50 4.47 -13.88
CA GLY A 58 1.40 3.85 -13.15
C GLY A 58 1.44 2.33 -13.20
N MET A 59 1.69 1.76 -14.37
CA MET A 59 1.85 0.31 -14.55
C MET A 59 3.05 -0.22 -13.76
N LYS A 60 4.17 0.52 -13.73
CA LYS A 60 5.31 0.17 -12.88
C LYS A 60 4.94 0.20 -11.40
N LEU A 61 4.21 1.21 -10.92
CA LEU A 61 3.76 1.27 -9.52
C LEU A 61 2.87 0.08 -9.18
N VAL A 62 1.89 -0.25 -10.01
CA VAL A 62 0.99 -1.39 -9.79
C VAL A 62 1.76 -2.72 -9.81
N ASN A 63 2.80 -2.83 -10.62
CA ASN A 63 3.64 -4.03 -10.67
C ASN A 63 4.57 -4.12 -9.44
N ASP A 64 5.05 -2.98 -8.94
CA ASP A 64 5.86 -2.90 -7.71
C ASP A 64 5.03 -3.02 -6.44
N LEU A 65 3.71 -2.74 -6.54
CA LEU A 65 2.78 -2.99 -5.46
C LEU A 65 2.75 -4.49 -5.18
N PRO A 66 3.05 -4.91 -3.95
CA PRO A 66 2.84 -6.28 -3.55
C PRO A 66 1.36 -6.66 -3.75
N GLN A 67 1.13 -7.79 -4.42
CA GLN A 67 -0.23 -8.26 -4.74
C GLN A 67 -1.10 -8.49 -3.48
N ASP A 68 -0.44 -8.69 -2.34
CA ASP A 68 -1.02 -8.79 -1.00
C ASP A 68 -1.25 -7.42 -0.31
N GLY A 69 -1.32 -6.31 -1.06
CA GLY A 69 -1.62 -4.98 -0.51
C GLY A 69 -0.55 -4.42 0.46
N GLY A 70 0.66 -4.98 0.46
CA GLY A 70 1.75 -4.56 1.34
C GLY A 70 1.97 -5.46 2.54
N LEU A 71 1.08 -6.43 2.78
CA LEU A 71 1.09 -7.25 3.98
C LEU A 71 2.39 -8.06 4.14
N GLN A 72 2.94 -8.60 3.06
CA GLN A 72 4.20 -9.33 3.12
C GLN A 72 5.39 -8.42 3.46
N LYS A 73 5.50 -7.23 2.84
CA LYS A 73 6.56 -6.26 3.17
C LYS A 73 6.42 -5.74 4.61
N LEU A 74 5.19 -5.49 5.05
CA LEU A 74 4.89 -5.15 6.44
C LEU A 74 5.31 -6.28 7.37
N PHE A 75 4.94 -7.52 7.06
CA PHE A 75 5.32 -8.66 7.87
C PHE A 75 6.85 -8.81 7.96
N ASP A 76 7.56 -8.70 6.84
CA ASP A 76 9.02 -8.77 6.81
C ASP A 76 9.69 -7.63 7.59
N ALA A 77 9.11 -6.43 7.59
CA ALA A 77 9.63 -5.28 8.31
C ALA A 77 9.49 -5.41 9.84
N ILE A 78 8.55 -6.21 10.32
CA ILE A 78 8.20 -6.32 11.75
C ILE A 78 8.63 -7.66 12.34
N LYS A 79 8.67 -8.74 11.54
CA LYS A 79 8.98 -10.07 12.04
C LYS A 79 10.36 -10.11 12.68
N ASN A 80 10.47 -10.93 13.72
CA ASN A 80 11.76 -11.21 14.29
C ASN A 80 12.59 -12.07 13.30
N PRO A 81 13.82 -11.65 12.94
CA PRO A 81 14.63 -12.33 11.93
C PRO A 81 15.11 -13.73 12.37
N GLN A 82 15.13 -14.03 13.67
CA GLN A 82 15.52 -15.34 14.19
C GLN A 82 14.36 -16.33 14.22
N SER A 83 13.13 -15.87 14.50
CA SER A 83 11.95 -16.73 14.62
C SER A 83 11.06 -16.76 13.39
N ASN A 84 11.26 -15.83 12.43
CA ASN A 84 10.37 -15.58 11.29
C ASN A 84 8.89 -15.42 11.68
N SER A 85 8.64 -14.89 12.88
CA SER A 85 7.30 -14.61 13.39
C SER A 85 7.26 -13.21 14.00
N ILE A 86 6.07 -12.60 14.00
CA ILE A 86 5.85 -11.31 14.67
C ILE A 86 5.47 -11.57 16.12
N GLY A 87 6.09 -10.87 17.06
CA GLY A 87 5.65 -10.86 18.45
C GLY A 87 4.31 -10.12 18.61
N THR A 88 3.43 -10.59 19.49
CA THR A 88 2.15 -9.91 19.79
C THR A 88 2.35 -8.45 20.24
N ALA A 89 3.45 -8.15 20.94
CA ALA A 89 3.83 -6.80 21.31
C ALA A 89 4.26 -5.94 20.10
N GLU A 90 5.11 -6.49 19.21
CA GLU A 90 5.56 -5.80 17.98
C GLU A 90 4.39 -5.49 17.05
N LEU A 91 3.46 -6.43 16.87
CA LEU A 91 2.24 -6.17 16.09
C LEU A 91 1.42 -5.03 16.70
N LYS A 92 1.32 -4.99 18.03
CA LYS A 92 0.55 -3.98 18.75
C LYS A 92 1.14 -2.58 18.56
N GLU A 93 2.45 -2.44 18.62
CA GLU A 93 3.15 -1.18 18.34
C GLU A 93 2.93 -0.71 16.91
N VAL A 94 3.05 -1.61 15.94
CA VAL A 94 2.92 -1.25 14.51
C VAL A 94 1.49 -0.88 14.16
N MET A 95 0.50 -1.64 14.62
CA MET A 95 -0.92 -1.30 14.42
C MET A 95 -1.29 0.05 15.05
N THR A 96 -0.70 0.36 16.21
CA THR A 96 -0.85 1.67 16.86
C THR A 96 -0.21 2.78 16.03
N LEU A 97 0.98 2.54 15.47
CA LEU A 97 1.70 3.48 14.61
C LEU A 97 0.94 3.74 13.30
N MET A 98 0.36 2.70 12.70
CA MET A 98 -0.43 2.82 11.47
C MET A 98 -1.80 3.46 11.70
N LYS A 99 -2.24 3.64 12.96
CA LYS A 99 -3.58 4.15 13.34
C LYS A 99 -4.73 3.46 12.60
N ASN A 100 -4.52 2.21 12.20
CA ASN A 100 -5.46 1.49 11.33
C ASN A 100 -6.66 0.91 12.10
N ARG A 101 -6.52 0.66 13.41
CA ARG A 101 -7.53 -0.03 14.24
C ARG A 101 -7.62 0.56 15.65
N SER A 102 -8.76 0.39 16.30
CA SER A 102 -8.91 0.69 17.72
C SER A 102 -8.16 -0.35 18.57
N PRO A 103 -7.78 -0.01 19.82
CA PRO A 103 -7.15 -0.97 20.72
C PRO A 103 -7.98 -2.25 20.94
N GLN A 104 -9.31 -2.11 20.93
CA GLN A 104 -10.24 -3.23 21.12
C GLN A 104 -10.22 -4.19 19.93
N GLU A 105 -10.33 -3.68 18.70
CA GLU A 105 -10.26 -4.52 17.50
C GLU A 105 -8.91 -5.22 17.38
N LEU A 106 -7.84 -4.56 17.83
CA LEU A 106 -6.51 -5.14 17.86
C LEU A 106 -6.39 -6.30 18.86
N GLU A 107 -7.01 -6.20 20.03
CA GLU A 107 -7.05 -7.31 21.00
C GLU A 107 -7.84 -8.50 20.47
N GLU A 108 -8.93 -8.26 19.75
CA GLU A 108 -9.70 -9.32 19.08
C GLU A 108 -8.91 -9.95 17.94
N ALA A 109 -8.27 -9.14 17.10
CA ALA A 109 -7.37 -9.60 16.04
C ALA A 109 -6.23 -10.45 16.60
N LEU A 110 -5.60 -10.02 17.70
CA LEU A 110 -4.54 -10.78 18.37
C LEU A 110 -5.03 -12.14 18.89
N LYS A 111 -6.25 -12.22 19.43
CA LYS A 111 -6.84 -13.51 19.85
C LYS A 111 -7.11 -14.45 18.69
N ILE A 112 -7.45 -13.91 17.52
CA ILE A 112 -7.68 -14.70 16.30
C ILE A 112 -6.34 -15.17 15.71
N MET A 113 -5.31 -14.31 15.70
CA MET A 113 -3.99 -14.62 15.16
C MET A 113 -3.15 -15.53 16.08
N ASP A 114 -3.29 -15.38 17.40
CA ASP A 114 -2.57 -16.16 18.40
C ASP A 114 -3.54 -16.79 19.42
N PRO A 115 -4.41 -17.73 18.98
CA PRO A 115 -5.40 -18.36 19.86
C PRO A 115 -4.75 -19.22 20.95
N LYS A 116 -3.48 -19.61 20.74
CA LYS A 116 -2.70 -20.38 21.71
C LYS A 116 -1.96 -19.51 22.72
N ASN A 117 -2.04 -18.19 22.60
CA ASN A 117 -1.29 -17.24 23.42
C ASN A 117 0.21 -17.55 23.47
N SER A 118 0.76 -17.99 22.34
CA SER A 118 2.16 -18.33 22.16
C SER A 118 3.07 -17.10 22.11
N GLY A 119 2.47 -15.92 21.92
CA GLY A 119 3.16 -14.66 21.70
C GLY A 119 3.76 -14.52 20.30
N ARG A 120 3.48 -15.47 19.38
CA ARG A 120 4.05 -15.53 18.04
C ARG A 120 2.96 -15.60 16.99
N ILE A 121 3.06 -14.73 15.99
CA ILE A 121 2.12 -14.62 14.88
C ILE A 121 2.87 -14.97 13.60
N ASP A 122 2.36 -15.97 12.88
CA ASP A 122 2.86 -16.36 11.58
C ASP A 122 2.24 -15.54 10.45
N PHE A 123 2.86 -15.60 9.27
CA PHE A 123 2.41 -14.83 8.11
C PHE A 123 0.98 -15.21 7.67
N GLN A 124 0.59 -16.48 7.75
CA GLN A 124 -0.73 -16.93 7.34
C GLN A 124 -1.81 -16.36 8.25
N SER A 125 -1.59 -16.41 9.56
CA SER A 125 -2.47 -15.80 10.57
C SER A 125 -2.58 -14.29 10.40
N PHE A 126 -1.46 -13.62 10.11
CA PHE A 126 -1.44 -12.19 9.82
C PHE A 126 -2.30 -11.86 8.60
N VAL A 127 -2.04 -12.49 7.44
CA VAL A 127 -2.80 -12.22 6.21
C VAL A 127 -4.29 -12.49 6.41
N ASN A 128 -4.66 -13.60 7.05
CA ASN A 128 -6.07 -13.97 7.26
C ASN A 128 -6.91 -12.87 7.93
N VAL A 129 -6.34 -12.12 8.88
CA VAL A 129 -7.08 -11.04 9.56
C VAL A 129 -7.07 -9.75 8.75
N PHE A 130 -6.00 -9.48 8.00
CA PHE A 130 -5.90 -8.27 7.19
C PHE A 130 -6.62 -8.39 5.83
N THR A 131 -6.92 -9.59 5.36
CA THR A 131 -7.70 -9.85 4.15
C THR A 131 -9.18 -10.15 4.42
N GLN A 132 -9.61 -10.15 5.69
CA GLN A 132 -11.01 -10.35 6.07
C GLN A 132 -11.85 -9.07 6.00
#